data_AF-C7AUJ8-F1
#
_entry.id   AF-C7AUJ8-F1
#
_cell.length_a   1.000
_cell.length_b   1.000
_cell.length_c   1.000
_cell.angle_alpha   90.00
_cell.angle_beta   90.00
_cell.angle_gamma   90.00
#
_symmetry.space_group_name_H-M   'P 1'
#
loop_
_entity.id
_entity.type
_entity.pdbx_description
1 polymer ?
#
loop_
_entity_poly.entity_id
_entity_poly.type
_entity_poly.pdbx_seq_one_letter_code
_entity_poly.pdbx_strand_id
1 'polypeptide(L)'
;RVRCVGELAENQFRAGLVRVERAVKERLGQAESENLMPHDLINSKPISSAIREFFGSSQLSQFMDQTNPLSEITHKRRVSALGPGGLTRERAGFEVRDVHPTHYGRVCPIETPEGPNIGLINSLALYAHLNEYGFLETPYRKVVDSKVTDQIDYLSAIEEGRYMIAQANAAIDENGTLIDELVSSREAGETMMVTPDRIQYMDVAPSQIVSVAASLIPFLEHDDANRALMG
;
A
#
# COMPACT_ATOMS: atom_id res chain seq x y z
N ARG A 1 0.80 -8.12 1.33
CA ARG A 1 1.62 -7.24 2.19
C ARG A 1 2.48 -6.37 1.29
N VAL A 2 2.62 -5.09 1.60
CA VAL A 2 3.52 -4.15 0.92
C VAL A 2 4.90 -4.22 1.57
N ARG A 3 5.95 -4.21 0.74
CA ARG A 3 7.34 -4.14 1.19
C ARG A 3 7.91 -2.77 0.84
N CYS A 4 8.31 -2.02 1.85
CA CYS A 4 8.90 -0.69 1.67
C CYS A 4 10.41 -0.79 1.41
N VAL A 5 11.00 0.34 1.00
CA VAL A 5 12.44 0.47 0.73
C VAL A 5 13.30 0.01 1.92
N GLY A 6 12.87 0.28 3.16
CA GLY A 6 13.61 -0.14 4.36
C GLY A 6 13.77 -1.66 4.47
N GLU A 7 12.68 -2.41 4.30
CA GLU A 7 12.69 -3.88 4.34
C GLU A 7 13.51 -4.46 3.18
N LEU A 8 13.39 -3.89 1.98
CA LEU A 8 14.19 -4.32 0.82
C LEU A 8 15.68 -4.06 1.04
N ALA A 9 16.05 -2.89 1.55
CA ALA A 9 17.42 -2.53 1.85
C ALA A 9 18.00 -3.39 2.99
N GLU A 10 17.22 -3.68 4.04
CA GLU A 10 17.63 -4.57 5.13
C GLU A 10 17.98 -5.96 4.60
N ASN A 11 17.15 -6.53 3.71
CA ASN A 11 17.40 -7.83 3.11
C ASN A 11 18.72 -7.86 2.33
N GLN A 12 19.01 -6.81 1.56
CA GLN A 12 20.27 -6.71 0.81
C GLN A 12 21.47 -6.49 1.73
N PHE A 13 21.30 -5.70 2.78
CA PHE A 13 22.31 -5.51 3.82
C PHE A 13 22.62 -6.83 4.54
N ARG A 14 21.60 -7.60 4.92
CA ARG A 14 21.72 -8.92 5.54
C ARG A 14 22.46 -9.89 4.62
N ALA A 15 22.14 -9.93 3.33
CA ALA A 15 22.87 -10.74 2.36
C ALA A 15 24.35 -10.32 2.23
N GLY A 16 24.65 -9.03 2.36
CA GLY A 16 26.02 -8.51 2.49
C GLY A 16 26.73 -9.01 3.73
N LEU A 17 26.06 -8.97 4.90
CA LEU A 17 26.60 -9.44 6.17
C LEU A 17 26.89 -10.94 6.18
N VAL A 18 26.01 -11.78 5.61
CA VAL A 18 26.24 -13.23 5.51
C VAL A 18 27.53 -13.55 4.74
N ARG A 19 27.85 -12.75 3.70
CA ARG A 19 29.12 -12.90 2.96
C ARG A 19 30.33 -12.51 3.82
N VAL A 20 30.21 -11.44 4.63
CA VAL A 20 31.27 -11.03 5.57
C VAL A 20 31.46 -12.09 6.65
N GLU A 21 30.38 -12.61 7.23
CA GLU A 21 30.41 -13.66 8.25
C GLU A 21 31.17 -14.90 7.76
N ARG A 22 30.88 -15.36 6.54
CA ARG A 22 31.57 -16.50 5.93
C ARG A 22 33.08 -16.25 5.80
N ALA A 23 33.48 -15.08 5.28
CA ALA A 23 34.88 -14.73 5.12
C ALA A 23 35.62 -14.62 6.47
N VAL A 24 34.94 -14.10 7.49
CA VAL A 24 35.47 -14.01 8.87
C VAL A 24 35.68 -15.42 9.45
N LYS A 25 34.69 -16.31 9.33
CA LYS A 25 34.77 -17.70 9.80
C LYS A 25 35.90 -18.47 9.10
N GLU A 26 36.04 -18.31 7.79
CA GLU A 26 37.11 -18.94 7.02
C GLU A 26 38.50 -18.45 7.47
N ARG A 27 38.67 -17.15 7.75
CA ARG A 27 39.93 -16.60 8.28
C ARG A 27 40.25 -17.05 9.70
N LEU A 28 39.25 -17.11 10.58
CA LEU A 28 39.43 -17.59 11.96
C LEU A 28 39.79 -19.08 12.03
N GLY A 29 39.42 -19.87 11.01
CA GLY A 29 39.79 -21.28 10.89
C GLY A 29 41.20 -21.54 10.36
N GLN A 30 41.95 -20.51 9.96
CA GLN A 30 43.31 -20.65 9.45
C GLN A 30 44.34 -20.72 10.60
N ALA A 31 45.36 -21.56 10.42
CA ALA A 31 46.35 -21.92 11.44
C ALA A 31 47.27 -20.76 11.89
N GLU A 32 47.40 -19.69 11.10
CA GLU A 32 48.20 -18.48 11.42
C GLU A 32 47.31 -17.35 11.96
N SER A 33 46.57 -17.61 13.04
CA SER A 33 45.59 -16.65 13.61
C SER A 33 46.11 -15.84 14.81
N GLU A 34 47.41 -15.93 15.14
CA GLU A 34 48.00 -15.13 16.22
C GLU A 34 48.08 -13.63 15.85
N ASN A 35 47.68 -12.76 16.78
CA ASN A 35 47.62 -11.29 16.65
C ASN A 35 46.56 -10.69 15.70
N LEU A 36 45.54 -11.45 15.27
CA LEU A 36 44.44 -10.87 14.48
C LEU A 36 43.57 -9.93 15.31
N MET A 37 43.38 -8.69 14.83
CA MET A 37 42.46 -7.72 15.43
C MET A 37 41.11 -7.73 14.69
N PRO A 38 39.99 -7.32 15.34
CA PRO A 38 38.66 -7.36 14.71
C PRO A 38 38.56 -6.59 13.38
N HIS A 39 39.31 -5.50 13.21
CA HIS A 39 39.30 -4.72 11.98
C HIS A 39 40.00 -5.43 10.80
N ASP A 40 40.92 -6.37 11.05
CA ASP A 40 41.58 -7.17 10.02
C ASP A 40 40.63 -8.20 9.41
N LEU A 41 39.62 -8.61 10.18
CA LEU A 41 38.63 -9.61 9.80
C LEU A 41 37.46 -8.99 9.00
N ILE A 42 37.12 -7.72 9.26
CA ILE A 42 35.94 -7.08 8.69
C ILE A 42 36.29 -6.39 7.36
N ASN A 43 35.75 -6.91 6.24
CA ASN A 43 35.79 -6.25 4.95
C ASN A 43 34.43 -5.60 4.63
N SER A 44 34.43 -4.28 4.37
CA SER A 44 33.21 -3.51 4.04
C SER A 44 32.80 -3.58 2.57
N LYS A 45 33.67 -4.08 1.68
CA LYS A 45 33.37 -4.17 0.23
C LYS A 45 32.13 -5.03 -0.08
N PRO A 46 31.94 -6.24 0.49
CA PRO A 46 30.76 -7.05 0.20
C PRO A 46 29.45 -6.36 0.56
N ILE A 47 29.43 -5.59 1.65
CA ILE A 47 28.26 -4.84 2.11
C ILE A 47 27.97 -3.68 1.15
N SER A 48 28.98 -2.84 0.88
CA SER A 48 28.81 -1.68 -0.01
C SER A 48 28.46 -2.08 -1.45
N SER A 49 29.03 -3.18 -1.96
CA SER A 49 28.65 -3.75 -3.26
C SER A 49 27.19 -4.22 -3.29
N ALA A 50 26.71 -4.92 -2.25
CA ALA A 50 25.31 -5.37 -2.17
C ALA A 50 24.32 -4.20 -2.25
N ILE A 51 24.59 -3.14 -1.48
CA ILE A 51 23.75 -1.95 -1.45
C ILE A 51 23.79 -1.22 -2.80
N ARG A 52 24.99 -1.05 -3.39
CA ARG A 52 25.14 -0.40 -4.70
C ARG A 52 24.42 -1.16 -5.81
N GLU A 53 24.50 -2.48 -5.80
CA GLU A 53 23.79 -3.34 -6.76
C GLU A 53 22.27 -3.19 -6.62
N PHE A 54 21.76 -3.15 -5.40
CA PHE A 54 20.34 -2.91 -5.14
C PHE A 54 19.86 -1.57 -5.72
N PHE A 55 20.52 -0.45 -5.39
CA PHE A 55 20.11 0.87 -5.89
C PHE A 55 20.42 1.09 -7.38
N GLY A 56 21.45 0.43 -7.92
CA GLY A 56 21.90 0.63 -9.29
C GLY A 56 21.21 -0.26 -10.32
N SER A 57 20.68 -1.43 -9.93
CA SER A 57 20.19 -2.43 -10.89
C SER A 57 18.82 -3.03 -10.54
N SER A 58 18.25 -2.71 -9.38
CA SER A 58 16.90 -3.18 -9.03
C SER A 58 15.85 -2.55 -9.93
N GLN A 59 14.90 -3.37 -10.39
CA GLN A 59 13.71 -2.90 -11.14
C GLN A 59 12.83 -1.94 -10.33
N LEU A 60 12.92 -1.99 -8.99
CA LEU A 60 12.18 -1.11 -8.08
C LEU A 60 12.95 0.20 -7.80
N SER A 61 14.22 0.29 -8.19
CA SER A 61 15.03 1.52 -8.11
C SER A 61 14.97 2.22 -9.47
N GLN A 62 14.02 3.13 -9.61
CA GLN A 62 13.72 3.80 -10.88
C GLN A 62 14.15 5.27 -10.85
N PHE A 63 14.43 5.83 -12.03
CA PHE A 63 14.57 7.28 -12.16
C PHE A 63 13.25 7.95 -11.83
N MET A 64 13.30 8.93 -10.94
CA MET A 64 12.11 9.65 -10.50
C MET A 64 11.52 10.45 -11.67
N ASP A 65 10.26 10.22 -12.01
CA ASP A 65 9.47 11.15 -12.83
C ASP A 65 9.36 12.50 -12.12
N GLN A 66 9.87 13.53 -12.78
CA GLN A 66 9.97 14.90 -12.29
C GLN A 66 9.37 15.90 -13.28
N THR A 67 8.44 15.44 -14.12
CA THR A 67 7.80 16.29 -15.12
C THR A 67 7.03 17.44 -14.47
N ASN A 68 6.35 17.17 -13.36
CA ASN A 68 5.68 18.16 -12.52
C ASN A 68 5.57 17.63 -11.07
N PRO A 69 5.17 18.47 -10.08
CA PRO A 69 5.06 18.03 -8.68
C PRO A 69 4.09 16.87 -8.45
N LEU A 70 3.01 16.78 -9.23
CA LEU A 70 2.06 15.68 -9.12
C LEU A 70 2.69 14.36 -9.57
N SER A 71 3.42 14.34 -10.69
CA SER A 71 4.17 13.18 -11.16
C SER A 71 5.13 12.65 -10.10
N GLU A 72 5.85 13.55 -9.41
CA GLU A 72 6.77 13.16 -8.34
C GLU A 72 6.05 12.51 -7.15
N ILE A 73 4.94 13.11 -6.69
CA ILE A 73 4.16 12.61 -5.56
C ILE A 73 3.51 11.27 -5.90
N THR A 74 2.87 11.17 -7.06
CA THR A 74 2.26 9.93 -7.55
C THR A 74 3.29 8.82 -7.68
N HIS A 75 4.47 9.11 -8.23
CA HIS A 75 5.52 8.10 -8.39
C HIS A 75 6.00 7.55 -7.05
N LYS A 76 6.15 8.40 -6.03
CA LYS A 76 6.54 7.97 -4.67
C LYS A 76 5.45 7.16 -3.95
N ARG A 77 4.18 7.32 -4.35
CA ARG A 77 3.01 6.62 -3.77
C ARG A 77 2.57 5.39 -4.59
N ARG A 78 3.39 4.96 -5.54
CA ARG A 78 3.11 3.83 -6.41
C ARG A 78 3.46 2.50 -5.72
N VAL A 79 2.61 1.50 -5.92
CA VAL A 79 2.85 0.11 -5.52
C VAL A 79 2.99 -0.77 -6.76
N SER A 80 3.93 -1.71 -6.72
CA SER A 80 4.23 -2.61 -7.83
C SER A 80 4.16 -4.06 -7.39
N ALA A 81 3.41 -4.89 -8.13
CA ALA A 81 3.42 -6.34 -7.99
C ALA A 81 4.62 -7.00 -8.70
N LEU A 82 5.34 -6.24 -9.53
CA LEU A 82 6.55 -6.67 -10.24
C LEU A 82 7.80 -6.52 -9.37
N GLY A 83 8.84 -7.31 -9.67
CA GLY A 83 10.16 -7.20 -9.06
C GLY A 83 10.60 -8.49 -8.33
N PRO A 84 11.71 -8.44 -7.58
CA PRO A 84 12.24 -9.60 -6.87
C PRO A 84 11.23 -10.22 -5.90
N GLY A 85 10.86 -11.49 -6.14
CA GLY A 85 9.84 -12.20 -5.35
C GLY A 85 8.39 -11.80 -5.65
N GLY A 86 8.17 -10.99 -6.68
CA GLY A 86 6.85 -10.62 -7.20
C GLY A 86 6.47 -11.42 -8.44
N LEU A 87 5.48 -10.90 -9.17
CA LEU A 87 4.98 -11.47 -10.41
C LEU A 87 5.85 -11.04 -11.61
N THR A 88 5.81 -11.84 -12.68
CA THR A 88 6.27 -11.42 -14.01
C THR A 88 5.07 -11.12 -14.88
N ARG A 89 5.24 -10.23 -15.88
CA ARG A 89 4.15 -9.82 -16.79
C ARG A 89 3.46 -11.00 -17.47
N GLU A 90 4.25 -12.01 -17.86
CA GLU A 90 3.78 -13.21 -18.55
C GLU A 90 3.03 -14.19 -17.63
N ARG A 91 3.36 -14.20 -16.34
CA ARG A 91 2.72 -15.08 -15.35
C ARG A 91 1.51 -14.43 -14.66
N ALA A 92 1.33 -13.12 -14.84
CA ALA A 92 0.22 -12.39 -14.26
C ALA A 92 -1.04 -12.53 -15.11
N GLY A 93 -1.90 -13.47 -14.71
CA GLY A 93 -3.22 -13.69 -15.30
C GLY A 93 -4.23 -12.58 -15.00
N PHE A 94 -5.48 -12.81 -15.40
CA PHE A 94 -6.57 -11.85 -15.21
C PHE A 94 -6.88 -11.60 -13.73
N GLU A 95 -6.97 -12.66 -12.92
CA GLU A 95 -7.39 -12.60 -11.51
C GLU A 95 -6.54 -11.66 -10.63
N VAL A 96 -5.24 -11.52 -10.94
CA VAL A 96 -4.32 -10.65 -10.18
C VAL A 96 -4.32 -9.21 -10.67
N ARG A 97 -4.89 -8.94 -11.85
CA ARG A 97 -4.99 -7.61 -12.45
C ARG A 97 -6.34 -6.94 -12.19
N ASP A 98 -7.34 -7.74 -11.85
CA ASP A 98 -8.69 -7.28 -11.61
C ASP A 98 -8.80 -6.48 -10.29
N VAL A 99 -9.84 -5.64 -10.20
CA VAL A 99 -10.08 -4.82 -9.02
C VAL A 99 -10.78 -5.66 -7.96
N HIS A 100 -10.08 -5.90 -6.85
CA HIS A 100 -10.67 -6.61 -5.71
C HIS A 100 -11.43 -5.65 -4.78
N PRO A 101 -12.57 -6.05 -4.18
CA PRO A 101 -13.33 -5.19 -3.25
C PRO A 101 -12.50 -4.62 -2.10
N THR A 102 -11.51 -5.35 -1.60
CA THR A 102 -10.63 -4.89 -0.52
C THR A 102 -9.69 -3.74 -0.92
N HIS A 103 -9.60 -3.40 -2.21
CA HIS A 103 -8.88 -2.21 -2.67
C HIS A 103 -9.54 -0.92 -2.19
N TYR A 104 -10.83 -0.97 -1.84
CA TYR A 104 -11.60 0.17 -1.33
C TYR A 104 -10.84 0.91 -0.22
N GLY A 105 -10.58 2.20 -0.44
CA GLY A 105 -9.87 3.06 0.52
C GLY A 105 -8.36 2.78 0.68
N ARG A 106 -7.80 1.80 -0.04
CA ARG A 106 -6.40 1.33 0.11
C ARG A 106 -5.58 1.55 -1.15
N VAL A 107 -6.11 1.10 -2.29
CA VAL A 107 -5.48 1.20 -3.61
C VAL A 107 -6.49 1.82 -4.55
N CYS A 108 -6.05 2.81 -5.32
CA CYS A 108 -6.92 3.48 -6.27
C CYS A 108 -7.34 2.51 -7.39
N PRO A 109 -8.65 2.37 -7.68
CA PRO A 109 -9.13 1.43 -8.70
C PRO A 109 -8.93 1.95 -10.13
N ILE A 110 -8.78 3.27 -10.33
CA ILE A 110 -8.70 3.89 -11.65
C ILE A 110 -7.28 4.28 -12.06
N GLU A 111 -6.39 4.57 -11.11
CA GLU A 111 -5.02 4.99 -11.44
C GLU A 111 -4.09 3.76 -11.58
N THR A 112 -4.00 3.27 -12.82
CA THR A 112 -3.09 2.21 -13.26
C THR A 112 -2.57 2.52 -14.67
N PRO A 113 -1.32 2.18 -15.01
CA PRO A 113 -0.85 2.33 -16.38
C PRO A 113 -1.67 1.48 -17.36
N GLU A 114 -1.90 2.00 -18.55
CA GLU A 114 -2.46 1.24 -19.66
C GLU A 114 -1.46 0.21 -20.23
N GLY A 115 -1.98 -0.76 -20.97
CA GLY A 115 -1.18 -1.75 -21.69
C GLY A 115 -0.64 -2.87 -20.80
N PRO A 116 0.60 -3.37 -21.01
CA PRO A 116 1.07 -4.61 -20.39
C PRO A 116 1.13 -4.61 -18.85
N ASN A 117 1.19 -3.43 -18.23
CA ASN A 117 1.32 -3.27 -16.79
C ASN A 117 -0.02 -3.00 -16.08
N ILE A 118 -1.15 -3.00 -16.80
CA ILE A 118 -2.47 -2.78 -16.20
C ILE A 118 -2.73 -3.76 -15.05
N GLY A 119 -3.14 -3.22 -13.90
CA GLY A 119 -3.41 -3.97 -12.66
C GLY A 119 -2.17 -4.49 -11.92
N LEU A 120 -0.96 -4.28 -12.45
CA LEU A 120 0.30 -4.70 -11.79
C LEU A 120 1.03 -3.53 -11.12
N ILE A 121 0.64 -2.32 -11.48
CA ILE A 121 1.13 -1.08 -10.94
C ILE A 121 -0.10 -0.25 -10.59
N ASN A 122 -0.22 0.11 -9.31
CA ASN A 122 -1.33 0.93 -8.84
C ASN A 122 -0.80 2.05 -7.96
N SER A 123 -1.66 3.03 -7.69
CA SER A 123 -1.38 4.10 -6.72
C SER A 123 -2.10 3.85 -5.40
N LEU A 124 -1.47 4.24 -4.30
CA LEU A 124 -2.13 4.27 -3.00
C LEU A 124 -3.30 5.26 -3.00
N ALA A 125 -4.40 4.89 -2.36
CA ALA A 125 -5.52 5.80 -2.14
C ALA A 125 -5.12 6.95 -1.18
N LEU A 126 -5.93 8.00 -1.11
CA LEU A 126 -5.61 9.25 -0.40
C LEU A 126 -5.22 9.04 1.07
N TYR A 127 -6.08 8.37 1.83
CA TYR A 127 -5.90 8.18 3.27
C TYR A 127 -5.29 6.82 3.64
N ALA A 128 -4.94 6.01 2.64
CA ALA A 128 -4.31 4.72 2.86
C ALA A 128 -2.95 4.88 3.53
N HIS A 129 -2.69 4.05 4.54
CA HIS A 129 -1.38 3.95 5.19
C HIS A 129 -1.01 2.48 5.43
N LEU A 130 0.23 2.26 5.87
CA LEU A 130 0.76 0.94 6.16
C LEU A 130 0.86 0.74 7.66
N ASN A 131 0.41 -0.41 8.15
CA ASN A 131 0.62 -0.81 9.54
C ASN A 131 2.02 -1.40 9.77
N GLU A 132 2.32 -1.74 11.02
CA GLU A 132 3.61 -2.31 11.43
C GLU A 132 3.98 -3.62 10.71
N TYR A 133 2.97 -4.36 10.25
CA TYR A 133 3.13 -5.60 9.50
C TYR A 133 3.18 -5.39 7.99
N GLY A 134 3.06 -4.15 7.50
CA GLY A 134 3.03 -3.81 6.07
C GLY A 134 1.72 -4.16 5.36
N PHE A 135 0.60 -4.29 6.07
CA PHE A 135 -0.74 -4.34 5.47
C PHE A 135 -1.30 -2.93 5.29
N LEU A 136 -2.10 -2.77 4.24
CA LEU A 136 -2.78 -1.52 3.95
C LEU A 136 -4.01 -1.37 4.84
N GLU A 137 -4.10 -0.21 5.46
CA GLU A 137 -5.20 0.19 6.33
C GLU A 137 -5.81 1.48 5.80
N THR A 138 -7.08 1.70 6.13
CA THR A 138 -7.83 2.88 5.73
C THR A 138 -8.68 3.35 6.91
N PRO A 139 -8.88 4.66 7.09
CA PRO A 139 -9.56 5.19 8.26
C PRO A 139 -11.07 5.10 8.14
N TYR A 140 -11.72 4.85 9.27
CA TYR A 140 -13.17 4.86 9.41
C TYR A 140 -13.60 5.59 10.68
N ARG A 141 -14.74 6.28 10.63
CA ARG A 141 -15.38 6.87 11.80
C ARG A 141 -16.17 5.81 12.53
N LYS A 142 -15.98 5.70 13.84
CA LYS A 142 -16.73 4.75 14.67
C LYS A 142 -18.17 5.20 14.87
N VAL A 143 -19.12 4.28 14.76
CA VAL A 143 -20.54 4.50 15.02
C VAL A 143 -20.95 3.74 16.29
N VAL A 144 -21.59 4.43 17.22
CA VAL A 144 -22.07 3.86 18.49
C VAL A 144 -23.51 4.30 18.68
N ASP A 145 -24.43 3.36 18.87
CA ASP A 145 -25.87 3.63 19.04
C ASP A 145 -26.43 4.53 17.92
N SER A 146 -26.11 4.20 16.66
CA SER A 146 -26.48 4.95 15.46
C SER A 146 -25.93 6.38 15.36
N LYS A 147 -25.07 6.79 16.30
CA LYS A 147 -24.38 8.07 16.31
C LYS A 147 -22.95 7.94 15.80
N VAL A 148 -22.64 8.67 14.74
CA VAL A 148 -21.30 8.78 14.17
C VAL A 148 -20.43 9.63 15.08
N THR A 149 -19.31 9.07 15.53
CA THR A 149 -18.36 9.74 16.43
C THR A 149 -17.20 10.35 15.66
N ASP A 150 -16.41 11.17 16.35
CA ASP A 150 -15.15 11.71 15.82
C ASP A 150 -13.94 10.80 16.07
N GLN A 151 -14.16 9.62 16.67
CA GLN A 151 -13.13 8.61 16.79
C GLN A 151 -12.87 7.98 15.42
N ILE A 152 -11.62 8.08 14.96
CA ILE A 152 -11.15 7.47 13.73
C ILE A 152 -10.30 6.25 14.07
N ASP A 153 -10.72 5.09 13.59
CA ASP A 153 -9.97 3.85 13.70
C ASP A 153 -9.50 3.43 12.31
N TYR A 154 -8.24 3.02 12.19
CA TYR A 154 -7.68 2.48 10.95
C TYR A 154 -7.88 0.98 10.92
N LEU A 155 -8.51 0.48 9.86
CA LEU A 155 -8.84 -0.95 9.74
C LEU A 155 -8.11 -1.58 8.55
N SER A 156 -7.48 -2.73 8.82
CA SER A 156 -6.94 -3.59 7.77
C SER A 156 -8.06 -4.26 6.99
N ALA A 157 -7.76 -4.79 5.79
CA ALA A 157 -8.76 -5.49 4.99
C ALA A 157 -9.39 -6.70 5.71
N ILE A 158 -8.66 -7.32 6.65
CA ILE A 158 -9.12 -8.46 7.42
C ILE A 158 -10.10 -8.02 8.52
N GLU A 159 -9.84 -6.87 9.15
CA GLU A 159 -10.70 -6.32 10.18
C GLU A 159 -11.95 -5.70 9.59
N GLU A 160 -11.81 -4.95 8.48
CA GLU A 160 -12.92 -4.31 7.77
C GLU A 160 -14.04 -5.32 7.44
N GLY A 161 -13.68 -6.51 6.98
CA GLY A 161 -14.65 -7.54 6.58
C GLY A 161 -15.55 -8.06 7.70
N ARG A 162 -15.32 -7.68 8.96
CA ARG A 162 -16.13 -8.07 10.13
C ARG A 162 -17.18 -7.03 10.53
N TYR A 163 -17.15 -5.87 9.89
CA TYR A 163 -17.96 -4.74 10.29
C TYR A 163 -18.88 -4.28 9.16
N MET A 164 -20.04 -3.76 9.56
CA MET A 164 -20.95 -3.05 8.67
C MET A 164 -20.54 -1.58 8.57
N ILE A 165 -20.15 -1.16 7.36
CA ILE A 165 -19.61 0.17 7.11
C ILE A 165 -20.52 0.98 6.20
N ALA A 166 -20.99 2.13 6.68
CA ALA A 166 -21.80 3.07 5.92
C ALA A 166 -20.94 3.92 4.96
N GLN A 167 -21.55 4.32 3.84
CA GLN A 167 -20.93 5.25 2.89
C GLN A 167 -20.78 6.66 3.46
N ALA A 168 -19.82 7.42 2.96
CA ALA A 168 -19.51 8.78 3.44
C ALA A 168 -20.66 9.79 3.22
N ASN A 169 -21.57 9.51 2.29
CA ASN A 169 -22.70 10.36 1.92
C ASN A 169 -24.00 10.00 2.67
N ALA A 170 -23.96 9.05 3.62
CA ALA A 170 -25.13 8.74 4.45
C ALA A 170 -25.59 9.98 5.21
N ALA A 171 -26.92 10.21 5.24
CA ALA A 171 -27.48 11.41 5.84
C ALA A 171 -27.37 11.35 7.38
N ILE A 172 -26.87 12.44 7.97
CA ILE A 172 -26.71 12.61 9.42
C ILE A 172 -27.38 13.90 9.90
N ASP A 173 -27.92 13.88 11.12
CA ASP A 173 -28.45 15.07 11.80
C ASP A 173 -27.33 15.95 12.40
N GLU A 174 -27.72 17.09 12.98
CA GLU A 174 -26.79 18.02 13.67
C GLU A 174 -26.06 17.38 14.86
N ASN A 175 -26.61 16.30 15.43
CA ASN A 175 -26.02 15.57 16.54
C ASN A 175 -25.13 14.39 16.08
N GLY A 176 -25.00 14.16 14.77
CA GLY A 176 -24.23 13.08 14.17
C GLY A 176 -24.98 11.73 14.09
N THR A 177 -26.29 11.71 14.27
CA THR A 177 -27.14 10.51 14.19
C THR A 177 -27.54 10.24 12.75
N LEU A 178 -27.48 8.98 12.32
CA LEU A 178 -28.00 8.56 11.01
C LEU A 178 -29.53 8.72 10.98
N ILE A 179 -30.05 9.43 9.96
CA ILE A 179 -31.48 9.81 9.90
C ILE A 179 -32.33 8.90 9.02
N ASP A 180 -31.73 8.21 8.05
CA ASP A 180 -32.47 7.36 7.12
C ASP A 180 -32.90 6.05 7.79
N GLU A 181 -34.11 5.56 7.47
CA GLU A 181 -34.59 4.26 7.97
C GLU A 181 -33.70 3.10 7.50
N LEU A 182 -33.13 3.22 6.30
CA LEU A 182 -32.20 2.28 5.71
C LEU A 182 -31.00 3.04 5.14
N VAL A 183 -29.80 2.63 5.56
CA VAL A 183 -28.51 3.21 5.18
C VAL A 183 -27.78 2.25 4.24
N SER A 184 -27.24 2.79 3.14
CA SER A 184 -26.38 2.04 2.23
C SER A 184 -25.05 1.73 2.90
N SER A 185 -24.71 0.44 2.91
CA SER A 185 -23.59 -0.08 3.69
C SER A 185 -22.89 -1.22 2.97
N ARG A 186 -21.72 -1.59 3.45
CA ARG A 186 -20.96 -2.75 3.00
C ARG A 186 -20.49 -3.62 4.15
N GLU A 187 -20.48 -4.92 3.93
CA GLU A 187 -19.91 -5.94 4.81
C GLU A 187 -19.32 -7.05 3.94
N ALA A 188 -18.11 -7.49 4.27
CA ALA A 188 -17.40 -8.56 3.56
C ALA A 188 -17.33 -8.41 2.02
N GLY A 189 -17.37 -7.18 1.50
CA GLY A 189 -17.30 -6.88 0.06
C GLY A 189 -18.65 -6.83 -0.66
N GLU A 190 -19.76 -7.13 0.03
CA GLU A 190 -21.12 -7.02 -0.51
C GLU A 190 -21.76 -5.70 -0.06
N THR A 191 -22.57 -5.10 -0.94
CA THR A 191 -23.31 -3.86 -0.65
C THR A 191 -24.75 -4.20 -0.30
N MET A 192 -25.25 -3.63 0.80
CA MET A 192 -26.61 -3.88 1.27
C MET A 192 -27.19 -2.65 2.00
N MET A 193 -28.52 -2.60 2.07
CA MET A 193 -29.25 -1.59 2.84
C MET A 193 -29.59 -2.18 4.21
N VAL A 194 -29.23 -1.49 5.30
CA VAL A 194 -29.58 -1.91 6.66
C VAL A 194 -30.05 -0.76 7.51
N THR A 195 -30.67 -1.09 8.63
CA THR A 195 -31.08 -0.13 9.64
C THR A 195 -29.86 0.50 10.35
N PRO A 196 -29.94 1.78 10.78
CA PRO A 196 -28.83 2.49 11.43
C PRO A 196 -28.23 1.83 12.67
N ASP A 197 -28.98 1.00 13.38
CA ASP A 197 -28.53 0.29 14.59
C ASP A 197 -27.49 -0.79 14.30
N ARG A 198 -27.43 -1.26 13.05
CA ARG A 198 -26.46 -2.26 12.60
C ARG A 198 -25.13 -1.66 12.12
N ILE A 199 -25.09 -0.36 11.85
CA ILE A 199 -23.89 0.30 11.35
C ILE A 199 -22.86 0.46 12.48
N GLN A 200 -21.63 0.01 12.22
CA GLN A 200 -20.54 0.04 13.21
C GLN A 200 -19.46 1.05 12.85
N TYR A 201 -19.27 1.31 11.56
CA TYR A 201 -18.32 2.29 11.05
C TYR A 201 -18.91 3.08 9.87
N MET A 202 -18.31 4.21 9.57
CA MET A 202 -18.65 5.05 8.41
C MET A 202 -17.37 5.54 7.74
N ASP A 203 -17.40 5.66 6.42
CA ASP A 203 -16.33 6.29 5.65
C ASP A 203 -16.02 7.71 6.12
N VAL A 204 -14.75 8.12 6.06
CA VAL A 204 -14.33 9.46 6.49
C VAL A 204 -14.64 10.51 5.43
N ALA A 205 -14.41 10.19 4.15
CA ALA A 205 -14.63 11.11 3.04
C ALA A 205 -14.95 10.35 1.75
N PRO A 206 -15.78 10.90 0.84
CA PRO A 206 -16.03 10.29 -0.47
C PRO A 206 -14.76 10.09 -1.30
N SER A 207 -13.80 11.01 -1.18
CA SER A 207 -12.52 10.96 -1.89
C SER A 207 -11.57 9.86 -1.39
N GLN A 208 -11.87 9.19 -0.28
CA GLN A 208 -10.95 8.21 0.30
C GLN A 208 -10.66 7.01 -0.61
N ILE A 209 -11.52 6.74 -1.59
CA ILE A 209 -11.41 5.60 -2.51
C ILE A 209 -10.46 5.85 -3.68
N VAL A 210 -10.10 7.12 -3.94
CA VAL A 210 -9.25 7.51 -5.08
C VAL A 210 -7.85 7.90 -4.63
N SER A 211 -6.92 7.95 -5.58
CA SER A 211 -5.56 8.43 -5.35
C SER A 211 -5.48 9.96 -5.30
N VAL A 212 -4.27 10.47 -5.02
CA VAL A 212 -3.97 11.90 -5.07
C VAL A 212 -4.28 12.49 -6.43
N ALA A 213 -3.84 11.86 -7.53
CA ALA A 213 -4.06 12.38 -8.88
C ALA A 213 -5.54 12.40 -9.26
N ALA A 214 -6.23 11.26 -9.09
CA ALA A 214 -7.65 11.15 -9.40
C ALA A 214 -8.52 12.11 -8.56
N SER A 215 -8.14 12.41 -7.32
CA SER A 215 -8.87 13.35 -6.48
C SER A 215 -8.84 14.82 -6.95
N LEU A 216 -7.95 15.14 -7.89
CA LEU A 216 -7.84 16.48 -8.49
C LEU A 216 -8.73 16.66 -9.72
N ILE A 217 -9.39 15.59 -10.19
CA ILE A 217 -10.31 15.64 -11.32
C ILE A 217 -11.66 16.17 -10.83
N PRO A 218 -12.12 17.35 -11.28
CA PRO A 218 -13.43 17.86 -10.92
C PRO A 218 -14.53 17.04 -11.60
N PHE A 219 -15.66 16.85 -10.91
CA PHE A 219 -16.82 16.12 -11.44
C PHE A 219 -16.50 14.68 -11.88
N LEU A 220 -15.54 14.03 -11.23
CA LEU A 220 -15.14 12.64 -11.51
C LEU A 220 -16.33 11.67 -11.51
N GLU A 221 -17.36 11.94 -10.70
CA GLU A 221 -18.59 11.17 -10.64
C GLU A 221 -19.44 11.20 -11.92
N HIS A 222 -19.15 12.13 -12.84
CA HIS A 222 -19.81 12.27 -14.14
C HIS A 222 -18.97 11.71 -15.31
N ASP A 223 -17.75 11.24 -15.04
CA ASP A 223 -16.84 10.72 -16.05
C ASP A 223 -16.86 9.17 -16.09
N ASP A 224 -16.68 8.62 -17.29
CA ASP A 224 -16.47 7.18 -17.45
C ASP A 224 -15.12 6.77 -16.87
N ALA A 225 -15.07 5.60 -16.22
CA ALA A 225 -13.86 5.12 -15.56
C ALA A 225 -12.65 4.99 -16.51
N ASN A 226 -12.86 4.62 -17.77
CA ASN A 226 -11.77 4.53 -18.74
C ASN A 226 -11.23 5.91 -19.11
N ARG A 227 -12.09 6.93 -19.15
CA ARG A 227 -11.67 8.31 -19.42
C ARG A 227 -10.97 8.91 -18.21
N ALA A 228 -11.47 8.62 -17.00
CA ALA A 228 -10.83 9.01 -15.76
C ALA A 228 -9.44 8.38 -15.58
N LEU A 229 -9.23 7.16 -16.09
CA LEU A 229 -7.92 6.50 -16.09
C LEU A 229 -6.90 7.21 -17.00
N MET A 230 -7.36 7.74 -18.13
CA MET A 230 -6.51 8.44 -19.11
C MET A 230 -6.19 9.90 -18.72
N GLY A 231 -6.98 10.50 -17.83
CA GLY A 231 -6.88 11.91 -17.43
C GLY A 231 -5.89 12.14 -16.29
#